data_AF-A0A933YL20-F1
#
_entry.id   AF-A0A933YL20-F1
#
_cell.length_a   1.000
_cell.length_b   1.000
_cell.length_c   1.000
_cell.angle_alpha   90.00
_cell.angle_beta   90.00
_cell.angle_gamma   90.00
#
_symmetry.space_group_name_H-M   'P 1'
#
loop_
_entity.id
_entity.type
_entity.pdbx_description
1 polymer ?
#
loop_
_entity_poly.entity_id
_entity_poly.type
_entity_poly.pdbx_seq_one_letter_code
_entity_poly.pdbx_strand_id
1 'polypeptide(L)'
;MKVKVILMLLIVAMTTMGFECVNEDAVFSINVQGVSGTYLVPQGSQTLALTTWTFTPSQYLGGDYGDISNVRIYDIRVTTAGAFSGNVSGTITLNNVAVLTIVNKPWASFSAPGQSLITSTLFSAPNAAAIQAVIQAIKSSQPVVLGMSGSLSSAAPAGLSVTVEVLGQVDANL
;
A
#
# COMPACT_ATOMS: atom_id res chain seq x y z
N MET A 1 20.90 -28.38 58.91
CA MET A 1 19.58 -27.73 58.61
C MET A 1 19.66 -26.46 57.75
N LYS A 2 20.84 -25.88 57.46
CA LYS A 2 20.96 -24.58 56.75
C LYS A 2 20.94 -24.67 55.20
N VAL A 3 21.31 -25.82 54.62
CA VAL A 3 21.41 -25.98 53.14
C VAL A 3 20.05 -26.18 52.47
N LYS A 4 19.09 -26.82 53.15
CA LYS A 4 17.75 -27.10 52.59
C LYS A 4 16.89 -25.84 52.44
N VAL A 5 17.10 -24.82 53.27
CA VAL A 5 16.36 -23.55 53.23
C VAL A 5 16.85 -22.66 52.08
N ILE A 6 18.16 -22.66 51.80
CA ILE A 6 18.75 -21.89 50.71
C ILE A 6 18.31 -22.43 49.34
N LEU A 7 18.18 -23.76 49.19
CA LEU A 7 17.75 -24.37 47.94
C LEU A 7 16.26 -24.07 47.62
N MET A 8 15.39 -24.05 48.63
CA MET A 8 13.97 -23.68 48.44
C MET A 8 13.81 -22.20 48.07
N LEU A 9 14.61 -21.31 48.64
CA LEU A 9 14.58 -19.87 48.30
C LEU A 9 15.07 -19.61 46.87
N LEU A 10 16.04 -20.39 46.39
CA LEU A 10 16.53 -20.30 45.01
C LEU A 10 15.48 -20.79 44.00
N ILE A 11 14.74 -21.87 44.31
CA ILE A 11 13.70 -22.40 43.43
C ILE A 11 12.50 -21.45 43.34
N VAL A 12 12.09 -20.81 44.45
CA VAL A 12 11.01 -19.81 44.43
C VAL A 12 11.42 -18.56 43.65
N ALA A 13 12.66 -18.09 43.79
CA ALA A 13 13.17 -16.96 43.00
C ALA A 13 13.28 -17.28 41.50
N MET A 14 13.60 -18.52 41.13
CA MET A 14 13.64 -18.95 39.72
C MET A 14 12.24 -19.12 39.11
N THR A 15 11.22 -19.46 39.90
CA THR A 15 9.84 -19.55 39.40
C THR A 15 9.16 -18.19 39.19
N THR A 16 9.60 -17.13 39.87
CA THR A 16 9.07 -15.77 39.66
C THR A 16 9.74 -15.05 38.49
N MET A 17 10.94 -15.47 38.07
CA MET A 17 11.64 -14.91 36.90
C MET A 17 11.28 -15.62 35.58
N GLY A 18 10.51 -16.71 35.64
CA GLY A 18 10.18 -17.55 34.48
C GLY A 18 8.90 -17.17 33.72
N PHE A 19 8.15 -16.14 34.16
CA PHE A 19 6.86 -15.77 33.56
C PHE A 19 6.76 -14.32 33.07
N GLU A 20 7.85 -13.52 33.13
CA GLU A 20 7.87 -12.18 32.53
C GLU A 20 8.38 -12.17 31.08
N CYS A 21 8.69 -13.33 30.50
CA CYS A 21 9.06 -13.44 29.09
C CYS A 21 7.88 -13.99 28.26
N VAL A 22 7.61 -13.28 27.16
CA VAL A 22 6.60 -13.54 26.12
C VAL A 22 5.18 -13.04 26.43
N ASN A 23 5.08 -11.80 26.91
CA ASN A 23 3.94 -10.93 26.58
C ASN A 23 4.51 -9.60 26.04
N GLU A 24 5.61 -9.68 25.28
CA GLU A 24 6.00 -8.57 24.42
C GLU A 24 4.93 -8.51 23.33
N ASP A 25 4.20 -7.40 23.26
CA ASP A 25 3.31 -7.06 22.15
C ASP A 25 4.03 -7.42 20.85
N ALA A 26 3.66 -8.55 20.26
CA ALA A 26 4.37 -9.06 19.11
C ALA A 26 3.97 -8.19 17.92
N VAL A 27 4.90 -7.33 17.50
CA VAL A 27 4.73 -6.44 16.37
C VAL A 27 4.99 -7.22 15.09
N PHE A 28 3.95 -7.44 14.29
CA PHE A 28 4.08 -8.12 13.00
C PHE A 28 4.00 -7.11 11.85
N SER A 29 5.00 -7.11 10.97
CA SER A 29 4.93 -6.36 9.71
C SER A 29 4.10 -7.14 8.70
N ILE A 30 2.86 -6.70 8.47
CA ILE A 30 1.93 -7.29 7.49
C ILE A 30 1.93 -6.43 6.24
N ASN A 31 2.07 -7.07 5.08
CA ASN A 31 1.86 -6.36 3.82
C ASN A 31 0.37 -6.00 3.70
N VAL A 32 0.10 -4.73 3.46
CA VAL A 32 -1.23 -4.24 3.09
C VAL A 32 -1.60 -4.89 1.78
N GLN A 33 -2.42 -5.95 1.83
CA GLN A 33 -2.89 -6.60 0.60
C GLN A 33 -3.95 -5.72 -0.06
N GLY A 34 -3.92 -5.57 -1.38
CA GLY A 34 -5.15 -5.36 -2.12
C GLY A 34 -5.68 -3.92 -2.29
N VAL A 35 -4.90 -2.86 -2.07
CA VAL A 35 -5.27 -1.53 -2.63
C VAL A 35 -4.87 -1.49 -4.10
N SER A 36 -5.66 -2.15 -4.95
CA SER A 36 -5.43 -2.26 -6.39
C SER A 36 -6.68 -1.94 -7.19
N GLY A 37 -6.56 -1.04 -8.16
CA GLY A 37 -7.64 -0.64 -9.05
C GLY A 37 -7.24 -0.84 -10.51
N THR A 38 -8.11 -1.49 -11.30
CA THR A 38 -7.90 -1.63 -12.74
C THR A 38 -8.95 -0.84 -13.51
N TYR A 39 -8.50 0.11 -14.32
CA TYR A 39 -9.31 0.89 -15.24
C TYR A 39 -9.24 0.29 -16.63
N LEU A 40 -10.39 -0.08 -17.19
CA LEU A 40 -10.50 -0.45 -18.59
C LEU A 40 -10.62 0.82 -19.42
N VAL A 41 -9.73 0.99 -20.38
CA VAL A 41 -9.76 2.13 -21.30
C VAL A 41 -10.73 1.82 -22.43
N PRO A 42 -11.83 2.58 -22.60
CA PRO A 42 -12.76 2.33 -23.69
C PRO A 42 -12.08 2.57 -25.04
N GLN A 43 -12.39 1.74 -26.03
CA GLN A 43 -11.90 1.92 -27.39
C GLN A 43 -12.33 3.29 -27.93
N GLY A 44 -11.41 3.99 -28.60
CA GLY A 44 -11.64 5.31 -29.17
C GLY A 44 -11.45 6.46 -28.17
N SER A 45 -11.34 6.19 -26.87
CA SER A 45 -11.13 7.22 -25.85
C SER A 45 -9.73 7.83 -25.94
N GLN A 46 -9.66 9.15 -25.73
CA GLN A 46 -8.40 9.87 -25.51
C GLN A 46 -8.30 10.42 -24.08
N THR A 47 -9.39 10.36 -23.34
CA THR A 47 -9.48 10.82 -21.95
C THR A 47 -9.78 9.64 -21.06
N LEU A 48 -9.06 9.54 -19.96
CA LEU A 48 -9.29 8.59 -18.88
C LEU A 48 -10.03 9.37 -17.78
N ALA A 49 -11.34 9.20 -17.72
CA ALA A 49 -12.16 9.86 -16.70
C ALA A 49 -11.71 9.41 -15.30
N LEU A 50 -11.85 10.30 -14.32
CA LEU A 50 -11.53 9.95 -12.93
C LEU A 50 -12.35 8.73 -12.52
N THR A 51 -11.64 7.67 -12.16
CA THR A 51 -12.21 6.46 -11.59
C THR A 51 -11.64 6.28 -10.21
N THR A 52 -12.50 5.94 -9.25
CA THR A 52 -12.12 5.73 -7.86
C THR A 52 -12.52 4.36 -7.38
N TRP A 53 -11.70 3.80 -6.50
CA TRP A 53 -11.94 2.55 -5.79
C TRP A 53 -11.79 2.83 -4.30
N THR A 54 -12.81 2.46 -3.53
CA THR A 54 -12.81 2.59 -2.07
C THR A 54 -12.50 1.23 -1.46
N PHE A 55 -11.47 1.18 -0.63
CA PHE A 55 -11.04 -0.01 0.09
C PHE A 55 -11.35 0.18 1.58
N THR A 56 -12.14 -0.72 2.15
CA THR A 56 -12.42 -0.74 3.59
C THR A 56 -11.26 -1.41 4.34
N PRO A 57 -11.05 -1.08 5.63
CA PRO A 57 -10.00 -1.68 6.46
C PRO A 57 -9.92 -3.20 6.38
N SER A 58 -11.08 -3.87 6.39
CA SER A 58 -11.18 -5.33 6.28
C SER A 58 -10.60 -5.91 4.98
N GLN A 59 -10.55 -5.12 3.90
CA GLN A 59 -10.02 -5.58 2.61
C GLN A 59 -8.50 -5.52 2.54
N TYR A 60 -7.86 -4.66 3.34
CA TYR A 60 -6.43 -4.41 3.22
C TYR A 60 -5.60 -4.69 4.48
N LEU A 61 -6.24 -4.79 5.64
CA LEU A 61 -5.58 -5.18 6.89
C LEU A 61 -5.75 -6.66 7.20
N GLY A 62 -6.83 -7.34 6.77
CA GLY A 62 -7.16 -8.68 7.26
C GLY A 62 -7.84 -8.62 8.64
N GLY A 63 -8.63 -9.64 8.97
CA GLY A 63 -9.71 -9.54 9.97
C GLY A 63 -9.34 -9.51 11.46
N ASP A 64 -8.06 -9.65 11.85
CA ASP A 64 -7.70 -10.02 13.23
C ASP A 64 -6.57 -9.16 13.84
N TYR A 65 -6.29 -7.97 13.30
CA TYR A 65 -5.21 -7.12 13.80
C TYR A 65 -5.74 -6.09 14.81
N GLY A 66 -5.08 -6.00 15.96
CA GLY A 66 -5.36 -5.02 17.01
C GLY A 66 -4.88 -3.62 16.65
N ASP A 67 -4.23 -2.92 17.58
CA ASP A 67 -3.74 -1.56 17.36
C ASP A 67 -2.60 -1.53 16.30
N ILE A 68 -2.76 -0.66 15.29
CA ILE A 68 -1.74 -0.43 14.25
C ILE A 68 -0.76 0.62 14.75
N SER A 69 0.43 0.19 15.15
CA SER A 69 1.46 1.06 15.71
C SER A 69 2.21 1.85 14.63
N ASN A 70 2.46 1.23 13.48
CA ASN A 70 3.18 1.86 12.37
C ASN A 70 2.63 1.44 11.00
N VAL A 71 2.76 2.34 10.02
CA VAL A 71 2.31 2.12 8.63
C VAL A 71 3.35 2.76 7.72
N ARG A 72 3.81 2.00 6.73
CA ARG A 72 4.75 2.45 5.72
C ARG A 72 4.25 2.08 4.34
N ILE A 73 4.04 3.07 3.48
CA ILE A 73 3.88 2.83 2.04
C ILE A 73 5.28 2.77 1.44
N TYR A 74 5.64 1.64 0.85
CA TYR A 74 6.97 1.42 0.28
C TYR A 74 6.96 1.36 -1.24
N ASP A 75 5.80 1.25 -1.87
CA ASP A 75 5.71 1.34 -3.33
C ASP A 75 4.29 1.73 -3.74
N ILE A 76 4.19 2.40 -4.87
CA ILE A 76 2.96 2.43 -5.65
C ILE A 76 3.39 1.83 -7.00
N ARG A 77 2.53 1.17 -7.76
CA ARG A 77 2.89 0.59 -9.06
C ARG A 77 1.83 0.95 -10.07
N VAL A 78 2.25 1.17 -11.30
CA VAL A 78 1.36 1.35 -12.45
C VAL A 78 1.77 0.36 -13.51
N THR A 79 0.81 -0.47 -13.92
CA THR A 79 1.01 -1.43 -15.00
C THR A 79 -0.02 -1.16 -16.08
N THR A 80 0.41 -1.11 -17.33
CA THR A 80 -0.47 -1.02 -18.50
C THR A 80 -0.57 -2.37 -19.19
N ALA A 81 -1.74 -2.69 -19.74
CA ALA A 81 -1.94 -3.87 -20.57
C ALA A 81 -2.58 -3.47 -21.91
N GLY A 82 -2.24 -4.24 -22.96
CA GLY A 82 -2.65 -3.95 -24.32
C GLY A 82 -1.62 -3.12 -25.11
N ALA A 83 -1.66 -3.25 -26.43
CA ALA A 83 -0.70 -2.63 -27.33
C ALA A 83 -1.14 -1.21 -27.69
N PHE A 84 -0.35 -0.21 -27.30
CA PHE A 84 -0.55 1.18 -27.68
C PHE A 84 0.80 1.87 -27.89
N SER A 85 0.96 2.53 -29.03
CA SER A 85 2.21 3.20 -29.43
C SER A 85 2.26 4.68 -29.03
N GLY A 86 1.23 5.20 -28.36
CA GLY A 86 1.15 6.59 -27.94
C GLY A 86 1.71 6.84 -26.55
N ASN A 87 1.59 8.09 -26.13
CA ASN A 87 1.96 8.55 -24.80
C ASN A 87 0.72 8.65 -23.89
N VAL A 88 0.95 8.56 -22.60
CA VAL A 88 -0.05 8.73 -21.54
C VAL A 88 0.39 9.84 -20.59
N SER A 89 -0.59 10.63 -20.15
CA SER A 89 -0.47 11.52 -19.00
C SER A 89 -1.57 11.16 -18.01
N GLY A 90 -1.33 11.36 -16.71
CA GLY A 90 -2.32 10.99 -15.72
C GLY A 90 -1.97 11.41 -14.31
N THR A 91 -2.96 11.34 -13.45
CA THR A 91 -2.83 11.65 -12.03
C THR A 91 -3.37 10.47 -11.24
N ILE A 92 -2.57 10.02 -10.28
CA ILE A 92 -3.00 9.06 -9.27
C ILE A 92 -3.33 9.84 -8.01
N THR A 93 -4.48 9.57 -7.42
CA THR A 93 -4.92 10.20 -6.19
C THR A 93 -5.09 9.15 -5.10
N LEU A 94 -4.80 9.56 -3.87
CA LEU A 94 -5.11 8.81 -2.66
C LEU A 94 -5.90 9.71 -1.73
N ASN A 95 -7.06 9.26 -1.27
CA ASN A 95 -8.02 10.04 -0.50
C ASN A 95 -8.31 11.41 -1.14
N ASN A 96 -8.49 11.42 -2.46
CA ASN A 96 -8.73 12.61 -3.29
C ASN A 96 -7.55 13.60 -3.37
N VAL A 97 -6.37 13.26 -2.86
CA VAL A 97 -5.16 14.07 -2.97
C VAL A 97 -4.25 13.47 -4.03
N ALA A 98 -3.76 14.28 -4.98
CA ALA A 98 -2.80 13.82 -5.98
C ALA A 98 -1.50 13.37 -5.30
N VAL A 99 -1.15 12.09 -5.49
CA VAL A 99 0.09 11.50 -4.98
C VAL A 99 1.18 11.49 -6.04
N LEU A 100 0.82 11.21 -7.29
CA LEU A 100 1.74 11.08 -8.41
C LEU A 100 1.12 11.62 -9.69
N THR A 101 1.96 12.22 -10.53
CA THR A 101 1.60 12.61 -11.88
C THR A 101 2.53 11.95 -12.90
N ILE A 102 1.93 11.51 -14.00
CA ILE A 102 2.61 11.03 -15.21
C ILE A 102 2.45 12.13 -16.24
N VAL A 103 3.56 12.59 -16.82
CA VAL A 103 3.53 13.63 -17.86
C VAL A 103 4.15 13.08 -19.13
N ASN A 104 3.30 12.88 -20.14
CA ASN A 104 3.67 12.56 -21.51
C ASN A 104 4.69 11.42 -21.63
N LYS A 105 4.43 10.29 -20.97
CA LYS A 105 5.32 9.13 -20.99
C LYS A 105 4.84 8.08 -21.99
N PRO A 106 5.75 7.35 -22.68
CA PRO A 106 5.35 6.28 -23.59
C PRO A 106 4.56 5.20 -22.84
N TRP A 107 3.44 4.74 -23.40
CA TRP A 107 2.60 3.69 -22.80
C TRP A 107 3.36 2.40 -22.48
N ALA A 108 4.26 2.01 -23.37
CA ALA A 108 5.13 0.84 -23.20
C ALA A 108 6.09 0.95 -22.02
N SER A 109 6.29 2.13 -21.43
CA SER A 109 7.12 2.29 -20.23
C SER A 109 6.48 1.65 -19.00
N PHE A 110 5.17 1.36 -19.06
CA PHE A 110 4.39 0.79 -17.96
C PHE A 110 3.96 -0.66 -18.24
N SER A 111 4.38 -1.28 -19.35
CA SER A 111 3.93 -2.64 -19.72
C SER A 111 4.70 -3.75 -18.99
N ALA A 112 5.82 -3.43 -18.37
CA ALA A 112 6.54 -4.36 -17.50
C ALA A 112 5.77 -4.50 -16.18
N PRO A 113 5.53 -5.74 -15.68
CA PRO A 113 4.84 -5.93 -14.42
C PRO A 113 5.58 -5.24 -13.28
N GLY A 114 4.89 -4.32 -12.59
CA GLY A 114 5.33 -3.79 -11.30
C GLY A 114 6.57 -2.90 -11.32
N GLN A 115 6.66 -1.95 -12.25
CA GLN A 115 7.63 -0.85 -12.15
C GLN A 115 7.41 -0.06 -10.84
N SER A 116 8.38 -0.17 -9.92
CA SER A 116 8.39 0.53 -8.63
C SER A 116 8.58 2.03 -8.80
N LEU A 117 7.84 2.80 -8.02
CA LEU A 117 7.73 4.26 -8.13
C LEU A 117 8.69 5.03 -7.24
N ILE A 118 9.37 4.38 -6.28
CA ILE A 118 10.37 5.06 -5.44
C ILE A 118 11.61 5.49 -6.24
N THR A 119 11.92 4.80 -7.34
CA THR A 119 13.15 5.05 -8.12
C THR A 119 12.89 5.43 -9.57
N SER A 120 11.63 5.58 -10.00
CA SER A 120 11.28 5.74 -11.41
C SER A 120 11.22 7.21 -11.85
N THR A 121 11.87 7.52 -12.98
CA THR A 121 11.77 8.85 -13.65
C THR A 121 10.49 9.01 -14.49
N LEU A 122 9.60 8.00 -14.46
CA LEU A 122 8.33 8.02 -15.17
C LEU A 122 7.29 8.92 -14.49
N PHE A 123 7.52 9.32 -13.24
CA PHE A 123 6.56 10.05 -12.41
C PHE A 123 7.18 11.29 -11.78
N SER A 124 6.33 12.19 -11.28
CA SER A 124 6.74 13.21 -10.33
C SER A 124 7.24 12.58 -9.02
N ALA A 125 8.01 13.35 -8.24
CA ALA A 125 8.29 12.99 -6.85
C ALA A 125 6.95 12.77 -6.09
N PRO A 126 6.83 11.71 -5.26
CA PRO A 126 5.62 11.43 -4.53
C PRO A 126 5.25 12.57 -3.57
N ASN A 127 3.96 12.91 -3.50
CA ASN A 127 3.47 13.88 -2.53
C ASN A 127 3.46 13.26 -1.12
N ALA A 128 4.40 13.68 -0.27
CA ALA A 128 4.53 13.20 1.09
C ALA A 128 3.25 13.42 1.93
N ALA A 129 2.52 14.52 1.72
CA ALA A 129 1.28 14.79 2.45
C ALA A 129 0.16 13.80 2.09
N ALA A 130 0.06 13.40 0.82
CA ALA A 130 -0.90 12.38 0.38
C ALA A 130 -0.58 11.01 0.99
N ILE A 131 0.71 10.64 1.04
CA ILE A 131 1.17 9.40 1.69
C ILE A 131 0.85 9.41 3.18
N GLN A 132 1.10 10.52 3.88
CA GLN A 132 0.77 10.67 5.30
C GLN A 132 -0.75 10.59 5.55
N ALA A 133 -1.58 11.16 4.69
CA ALA A 133 -3.03 11.08 4.81
C ALA A 133 -3.54 9.62 4.72
N VAL A 134 -2.94 8.80 3.85
CA VAL A 134 -3.26 7.36 3.77
C VAL A 134 -2.76 6.62 5.00
N ILE A 135 -1.54 6.90 5.45
CA ILE A 135 -1.00 6.33 6.70
C ILE A 135 -1.96 6.59 7.86
N GLN A 136 -2.45 7.83 8.01
CA GLN A 136 -3.39 8.19 9.07
C GLN A 136 -4.76 7.54 8.89
N ALA A 137 -5.26 7.43 7.66
CA ALA A 137 -6.50 6.69 7.37
C ALA A 137 -6.37 5.21 7.78
N ILE A 138 -5.26 4.56 7.44
CA ILE A 138 -4.97 3.17 7.83
C ILE A 138 -4.89 3.04 9.35
N LYS A 139 -4.12 3.91 10.03
CA LYS A 139 -3.99 3.91 11.50
C LYS A 139 -5.33 4.12 12.22
N SER A 140 -6.22 4.90 11.61
CA SER A 140 -7.53 5.23 12.16
C SER A 140 -8.64 4.28 11.68
N SER A 141 -8.28 3.17 11.04
CA SER A 141 -9.20 2.19 10.46
C SER A 141 -10.28 2.85 9.58
N GLN A 142 -9.86 3.81 8.75
CA GLN A 142 -10.73 4.50 7.80
C GLN A 142 -10.59 3.90 6.39
N PRO A 143 -11.62 4.04 5.53
CA PRO A 143 -11.51 3.67 4.14
C PRO A 143 -10.39 4.44 3.43
N VAL A 144 -9.71 3.77 2.51
CA VAL A 144 -8.73 4.38 1.60
C VAL A 144 -9.35 4.46 0.21
N VAL A 145 -9.30 5.64 -0.41
CA VAL A 145 -9.81 5.86 -1.76
C VAL A 145 -8.65 6.00 -2.72
N LEU A 146 -8.49 5.05 -3.64
CA LEU A 146 -7.56 5.16 -4.77
C LEU A 146 -8.30 5.80 -5.95
N GLY A 147 -7.68 6.77 -6.60
CA GLY A 147 -8.22 7.33 -7.83
C GLY A 147 -7.18 7.41 -8.94
N MET A 148 -7.65 7.36 -10.18
CA MET A 148 -6.84 7.56 -11.37
C MET A 148 -7.61 8.35 -12.42
N SER A 149 -6.95 9.31 -13.05
CA SER A 149 -7.44 10.02 -14.24
C SER A 149 -6.29 10.31 -15.20
N GLY A 150 -6.59 10.71 -16.44
CA GLY A 150 -5.54 11.03 -17.40
C GLY A 150 -6.01 11.23 -18.83
N SER A 151 -5.04 11.15 -19.74
CA SER A 151 -5.24 11.28 -21.18
C SER A 151 -4.21 10.46 -21.96
N LEU A 152 -4.58 10.12 -23.19
CA LEU A 152 -3.74 9.45 -24.18
C LEU A 152 -3.43 10.44 -25.31
N SER A 153 -2.28 10.28 -25.95
CA SER A 153 -1.88 11.12 -27.08
C SER A 153 -2.71 10.89 -28.35
N SER A 154 -3.46 9.80 -28.42
CA SER A 154 -4.32 9.42 -29.54
C SER A 154 -5.39 8.42 -29.07
N ALA A 155 -6.38 8.17 -29.93
CA ALA A 155 -7.51 7.30 -29.61
C ALA A 155 -7.06 5.88 -29.21
N ALA A 156 -7.59 5.38 -28.08
CA ALA A 156 -7.26 4.07 -27.55
C ALA A 156 -7.69 2.94 -28.51
N PRO A 157 -6.80 1.99 -28.85
CA PRO A 157 -7.21 0.71 -29.41
C PRO A 157 -8.01 -0.12 -28.39
N ALA A 158 -8.64 -1.20 -28.87
CA ALA A 158 -9.35 -2.12 -27.99
C ALA A 158 -8.38 -2.89 -27.07
N GLY A 159 -8.86 -3.27 -25.88
CA GLY A 159 -8.12 -4.14 -24.95
C GLY A 159 -7.05 -3.43 -24.13
N LEU A 160 -7.13 -2.10 -24.00
CA LEU A 160 -6.25 -1.34 -23.11
C LEU A 160 -6.77 -1.32 -21.68
N SER A 161 -5.87 -1.50 -20.71
CA SER A 161 -6.17 -1.27 -19.30
C SER A 161 -4.99 -0.68 -18.55
N VAL A 162 -5.27 -0.01 -17.45
CA VAL A 162 -4.28 0.51 -16.51
C VAL A 162 -4.61 0.00 -15.12
N THR A 163 -3.65 -0.63 -14.48
CA THR A 163 -3.76 -1.12 -13.11
C THR A 163 -2.84 -0.29 -12.23
N VAL A 164 -3.38 0.22 -11.13
CA VAL A 164 -2.64 0.95 -10.10
C VAL A 164 -2.69 0.15 -8.81
N GLU A 165 -1.55 -0.08 -8.20
CA GLU A 165 -1.40 -0.84 -6.95
C GLU A 165 -0.67 0.01 -5.92
N VAL A 166 -1.17 0.04 -4.69
CA VAL A 166 -0.49 0.68 -3.55
C VAL A 166 0.02 -0.42 -2.63
N LEU A 167 1.32 -0.45 -2.41
CA LEU A 167 1.99 -1.44 -1.58
C LEU A 167 2.51 -0.79 -0.31
N GLY A 168 2.06 -1.32 0.81
CA GLY A 168 2.47 -0.88 2.14
C GLY A 168 2.71 -2.04 3.07
N GLN A 169 3.32 -1.72 4.20
CA GLN A 169 3.46 -2.58 5.37
C GLN A 169 2.85 -1.87 6.56
N VAL A 170 2.13 -2.62 7.39
CA VAL A 170 1.67 -2.17 8.70
C VAL A 170 2.36 -3.00 9.76
N ASP A 171 2.73 -2.37 10.84
CA ASP A 171 3.16 -3.04 12.05
C ASP A 171 1.95 -3.05 12.99
N ALA A 172 1.42 -4.24 13.24
CA ALA A 172 0.24 -4.43 14.10
C ALA A 172 0.59 -5.30 15.31
N ASN A 173 -0.03 -4.98 16.45
CA ASN A 173 0.02 -5.81 17.65
C ASN A 173 -1.13 -6.83 17.58
N LEU A 174 -0.88 -8.06 18.05
CA LEU A 174 -1.91 -9.09 18.27
C LEU A 174 -2.45 -9.02 19.70
#